data_AF-A0A522YWV8-F1
#
_entry.id   AF-A0A522YWV8-F1
#
_cell.length_a   1.000
_cell.length_b   1.000
_cell.length_c   1.000
_cell.angle_alpha   90.00
_cell.angle_beta   90.00
_cell.angle_gamma   90.00
#
_symmetry.space_group_name_H-M   'P 1'
#
loop_
_entity.id
_entity.type
_entity.pdbx_description
1 polymer ?
#
loop_
_entity_poly.entity_id
_entity_poly.type
_entity_poly.pdbx_seq_one_letter_code
_entity_poly.pdbx_strand_id
1 'polypeptide(L)'
;MTSVVLGGSGLVGGELLKVIGSATALVRRPLTAPAGVVVSVVDFANLPPGALSASDLYCCLGTTIAKAGGQAAFRAVDYDLPLALARKASSEGARRLFLVTANGANARSSVFYNRVKGELEEAVSALGFATVHILRPSLLLGARNESRPAEAVAQRLAPFLSPLMVGPLRRYRPIEAAAVARAMVALAAGSETGVRVHENERLLELADSVR
;
A
#
# COMPACT_ATOMS: atom_id res chain seq x y z
N MET A 1 -4.96 -2.65 19.66
CA MET A 1 -5.38 -3.23 18.36
C MET A 1 -4.19 -3.98 17.81
N THR A 2 -4.41 -5.16 17.22
CA THR A 2 -3.34 -5.95 16.59
C THR A 2 -3.27 -5.61 15.11
N SER A 3 -2.05 -5.45 14.59
CA SER A 3 -1.81 -5.03 13.21
C SER A 3 -0.92 -6.02 12.49
N VAL A 4 -1.28 -6.37 11.25
CA VAL A 4 -0.43 -7.15 10.35
C VAL A 4 -0.05 -6.30 9.14
N VAL A 5 1.24 -6.31 8.79
CA VAL A 5 1.78 -5.59 7.64
C VAL A 5 2.30 -6.58 6.60
N LEU A 6 1.74 -6.49 5.39
CA LEU A 6 2.20 -7.20 4.20
C LEU A 6 3.04 -6.24 3.36
N GLY A 7 4.18 -6.72 2.84
CA GLY A 7 5.06 -5.90 2.01
C GLY A 7 5.97 -4.94 2.79
N GLY A 8 6.31 -5.29 4.04
CA GLY A 8 7.18 -4.49 4.92
C GLY A 8 8.61 -4.27 4.40
N SER A 9 9.08 -5.05 3.42
CA SER A 9 10.37 -4.83 2.73
C SER A 9 10.27 -3.91 1.51
N GLY A 10 9.05 -3.50 1.14
CA GLY A 10 8.81 -2.53 0.08
C GLY A 10 9.02 -1.09 0.56
N LEU A 11 8.96 -0.14 -0.36
CA LEU A 11 9.20 1.27 -0.05
C LEU A 11 8.21 1.84 0.97
N VAL A 12 6.90 1.74 0.69
CA VAL A 12 5.86 2.23 1.61
C VAL A 12 5.78 1.37 2.88
N GLY A 13 5.82 0.04 2.73
CA GLY A 13 5.77 -0.87 3.87
C GLY A 13 6.93 -0.68 4.84
N GLY A 14 8.15 -0.45 4.33
CA GLY A 14 9.33 -0.19 5.15
C GLY A 14 9.23 1.12 5.93
N GLU A 15 8.69 2.18 5.33
CA GLU A 15 8.40 3.42 6.06
C GLU A 15 7.28 3.23 7.08
N LEU A 16 6.24 2.44 6.76
CA LEU A 16 5.16 2.12 7.70
C LEU A 16 5.69 1.40 8.95
N LEU A 17 6.58 0.43 8.80
CA LEU A 17 7.15 -0.29 9.94
C LEU A 17 7.89 0.64 10.92
N LYS A 18 8.38 1.80 10.48
CA LYS A 18 9.04 2.80 11.36
C LYS A 18 8.06 3.59 12.21
N VAL A 19 6.80 3.71 11.78
CA VAL A 19 5.82 4.64 12.40
C VAL A 19 4.57 3.93 12.97
N ILE A 20 4.36 2.65 12.67
CA ILE A 20 3.15 1.90 13.09
C ILE A 20 3.13 1.56 14.60
N GLY A 21 4.25 1.72 15.31
CA GLY A 21 4.38 1.44 16.74
C GLY A 21 4.50 -0.06 17.05
N SER A 22 3.44 -0.84 16.84
CA SER A 22 3.48 -2.30 17.02
C SER A 22 2.69 -3.04 15.94
N ALA A 23 3.34 -4.05 15.33
CA ALA A 23 2.75 -4.87 14.28
C ALA A 23 3.51 -6.19 14.09
N THR A 24 2.85 -7.16 13.45
CA THR A 24 3.50 -8.32 12.86
C THR A 24 3.74 -8.07 11.37
N ALA A 25 5.00 -8.04 10.95
CA ALA A 25 5.37 -7.94 9.54
C ALA A 25 5.52 -9.34 8.94
N LEU A 26 4.59 -9.74 8.06
CA LEU A 26 4.72 -10.98 7.30
C LEU A 26 5.54 -10.74 6.04
N VAL A 27 6.62 -11.50 5.88
CA VAL A 27 7.58 -11.31 4.78
C VAL A 27 8.10 -12.62 4.22
N ARG A 28 8.55 -12.59 2.97
CA ARG A 28 9.14 -13.77 2.30
C ARG A 28 10.62 -14.00 2.63
N ARG A 29 11.30 -12.96 3.14
CA ARG A 29 12.73 -12.97 3.45
C ARG A 29 12.95 -12.19 4.75
N PRO A 30 13.96 -12.57 5.56
CA PRO A 30 14.31 -11.81 6.77
C PRO A 30 14.54 -10.33 6.47
N LEU A 31 14.14 -9.47 7.41
CA LEU A 31 14.44 -8.04 7.40
C LEU A 31 14.68 -7.54 8.82
N THR A 32 15.51 -6.51 8.95
CA THR A 32 15.68 -5.79 10.22
C THR A 32 14.50 -4.86 10.43
N ALA A 33 13.80 -5.02 11.55
CA ALA A 33 12.64 -4.20 11.89
C ALA A 33 12.89 -3.35 13.15
N PRO A 34 12.21 -2.20 13.28
CA PRO A 34 12.25 -1.39 14.50
C PRO A 34 11.69 -2.13 15.72
N ALA A 35 11.96 -1.59 16.91
CA ALA A 35 11.35 -2.08 18.15
C ALA A 35 9.81 -2.04 18.05
N GLY A 36 9.15 -3.06 18.61
CA GLY A 36 7.69 -3.21 18.56
C GLY A 36 7.16 -3.94 17.33
N VAL A 37 7.99 -4.15 16.30
CA VAL A 37 7.63 -4.94 15.11
C VAL A 37 8.18 -6.36 15.22
N VAL A 38 7.29 -7.35 15.15
CA VAL A 38 7.66 -8.77 15.07
C VAL A 38 7.74 -9.17 13.61
N VAL A 39 8.90 -9.65 13.16
CA VAL A 39 9.07 -10.16 11.78
C VAL A 39 8.77 -11.64 11.76
N SER A 40 7.83 -12.05 10.91
CA SER A 40 7.55 -13.46 10.64
C SER A 40 7.84 -13.77 9.18
N VAL A 41 8.81 -14.64 8.97
CA VAL A 41 9.17 -15.12 7.63
C VAL A 41 8.24 -16.27 7.27
N VAL A 42 7.47 -16.11 6.20
CA VAL A 42 6.40 -17.03 5.82
C VAL A 42 6.42 -17.35 4.33
N ASP A 43 5.92 -18.54 4.01
CA ASP A 43 5.45 -18.85 2.66
C ASP A 43 4.00 -18.39 2.52
N PHE A 44 3.78 -17.38 1.67
CA PHE A 44 2.45 -16.86 1.43
C PHE A 44 1.52 -17.84 0.70
N ALA A 45 2.07 -18.84 0.00
CA ALA A 45 1.27 -19.89 -0.59
C ALA A 45 0.72 -20.88 0.46
N ASN A 46 1.35 -20.94 1.64
CA ASN A 46 1.00 -21.90 2.69
C ASN A 46 1.05 -21.25 4.09
N LEU A 47 0.22 -20.23 4.29
CA LEU A 47 0.11 -19.57 5.59
C LEU A 47 -0.64 -20.45 6.62
N PRO A 48 -0.10 -20.64 7.84
CA PRO A 48 -0.81 -21.38 8.87
C PRO A 48 -2.10 -20.66 9.28
N PRO A 49 -3.09 -21.37 9.85
CA PRO A 49 -4.28 -20.76 10.43
C PRO A 49 -3.91 -19.70 11.48
N GLY A 50 -4.56 -18.54 11.42
CA GLY A 50 -4.36 -17.45 12.38
C GLY A 50 -3.15 -16.56 12.09
N ALA A 51 -2.37 -16.84 11.04
CA ALA A 51 -1.22 -16.01 10.66
C ALA A 51 -1.61 -14.55 10.31
N LEU A 52 -2.86 -14.32 9.91
CA LEU A 52 -3.42 -13.01 9.57
C LEU A 52 -4.46 -12.56 10.60
N SER A 53 -4.55 -13.21 11.77
CA SER A 53 -5.45 -12.79 12.83
C SER A 53 -4.99 -11.46 13.44
N ALA A 54 -5.69 -10.39 13.06
CA ALA A 54 -5.39 -9.03 13.44
C ALA A 54 -6.66 -8.18 13.48
N SER A 55 -6.64 -7.03 14.12
CA SER A 55 -7.69 -6.01 13.94
C SER A 55 -7.52 -5.30 12.59
N ASP A 56 -6.28 -4.98 12.24
CA ASP A 56 -5.91 -4.20 11.06
C ASP A 56 -4.99 -4.99 10.13
N LEU A 57 -5.31 -5.00 8.85
CA LEU A 57 -4.45 -5.50 7.79
C LEU A 57 -3.95 -4.33 6.93
N TYR A 58 -2.63 -4.15 6.87
CA TYR A 58 -1.96 -3.20 5.97
C TYR A 58 -1.36 -3.96 4.79
N CYS A 59 -1.86 -3.73 3.59
CA CYS A 59 -1.35 -4.33 2.36
C CYS A 59 -0.55 -3.32 1.55
N CYS A 60 0.78 -3.39 1.68
CA CYS A 60 1.73 -2.59 0.91
C CYS A 60 2.41 -3.41 -0.21
N LEU A 61 1.78 -4.50 -0.65
CA LEU A 61 2.28 -5.34 -1.73
C LEU A 61 2.09 -4.64 -3.08
N GLY A 62 3.10 -4.78 -3.92
CA GLY A 62 3.06 -4.31 -5.30
C GLY A 62 4.42 -4.40 -5.96
N THR A 63 4.41 -4.55 -7.28
CA THR A 63 5.61 -4.55 -8.10
C THR A 63 5.42 -3.65 -9.32
N THR A 64 6.33 -3.71 -10.28
CA THR A 64 6.15 -3.12 -11.60
C THR A 64 6.12 -4.24 -12.63
N ILE A 65 5.50 -4.01 -13.78
CA ILE A 65 5.46 -5.00 -14.87
C ILE A 65 6.89 -5.42 -15.26
N ALA A 66 7.80 -4.45 -15.34
CA ALA A 66 9.21 -4.70 -15.64
C ALA A 66 9.87 -5.60 -14.56
N LYS A 67 9.73 -5.26 -13.28
CA LYS A 67 10.32 -6.05 -12.17
C LYS A 67 9.67 -7.44 -12.02
N ALA A 68 8.39 -7.56 -12.36
CA ALA A 68 7.69 -8.83 -12.33
C ALA A 68 8.13 -9.76 -13.47
N GLY A 69 8.70 -9.22 -14.56
CA GLY A 69 9.03 -9.98 -15.76
C GLY A 69 7.82 -10.22 -16.69
N GLY A 70 6.77 -9.42 -16.58
CA GLY A 70 5.60 -9.50 -17.48
C GLY A 70 4.25 -9.25 -16.82
N GLN A 71 3.20 -9.19 -17.63
CA GLN A 71 1.84 -8.89 -17.18
C GLN A 71 1.24 -9.97 -16.27
N ALA A 72 1.43 -11.26 -16.60
CA ALA A 72 0.93 -12.36 -15.78
C ALA A 72 1.57 -12.36 -14.38
N ALA A 73 2.90 -12.23 -14.32
CA ALA A 73 3.62 -12.15 -13.05
C ALA A 73 3.27 -10.88 -12.25
N PHE A 74 3.01 -9.75 -12.93
CA PHE A 74 2.50 -8.54 -12.29
C PHE A 74 1.13 -8.79 -11.66
N ARG A 75 0.19 -9.40 -12.40
CA ARG A 75 -1.15 -9.72 -11.87
C ARG A 75 -1.07 -10.64 -10.64
N ALA A 76 -0.21 -11.64 -10.67
CA ALA A 76 0.00 -12.53 -9.54
C ALA A 76 0.40 -11.79 -8.25
N VAL A 77 1.22 -10.74 -8.36
CA VAL A 77 1.74 -9.97 -7.22
C VAL A 77 0.83 -8.79 -6.83
N ASP A 78 0.22 -8.13 -7.81
CA ASP A 78 -0.55 -6.88 -7.61
C ASP A 78 -2.06 -7.09 -7.54
N TYR A 79 -2.56 -8.31 -7.82
CA TYR A 79 -3.98 -8.67 -7.70
C TYR A 79 -4.18 -9.99 -6.96
N ASP A 80 -3.66 -11.11 -7.48
CA ASP A 80 -4.02 -12.45 -6.97
C ASP A 80 -3.57 -12.65 -5.52
N LEU A 81 -2.30 -12.35 -5.23
CA LEU A 81 -1.74 -12.48 -3.89
C LEU A 81 -2.39 -11.52 -2.86
N PRO A 82 -2.50 -10.19 -3.11
CA PRO A 82 -3.20 -9.29 -2.20
C PRO A 82 -4.65 -9.70 -1.94
N LEU A 83 -5.39 -10.12 -2.98
CA LEU A 83 -6.77 -10.54 -2.84
C LEU A 83 -6.92 -11.80 -1.99
N ALA A 84 -6.05 -12.80 -2.21
CA ALA A 84 -6.04 -14.02 -1.42
C ALA A 84 -5.73 -13.75 0.07
N LEU A 85 -4.74 -12.89 0.34
CA LEU A 85 -4.37 -12.52 1.71
C LEU A 85 -5.45 -11.68 2.39
N ALA A 86 -6.06 -10.72 1.68
CA ALA A 86 -7.17 -9.94 2.22
C ALA A 86 -8.38 -10.84 2.55
N ARG A 87 -8.70 -11.80 1.68
CA ARG A 87 -9.79 -12.77 1.92
C ARG A 87 -9.51 -13.61 3.17
N LYS A 88 -8.29 -14.15 3.30
CA LYS A 88 -7.89 -14.94 4.46
C LYS A 88 -7.92 -14.09 5.74
N ALA A 89 -7.38 -12.88 5.72
CA ALA A 89 -7.41 -11.99 6.89
C ALA A 89 -8.85 -11.64 7.33
N SER A 90 -9.74 -11.33 6.38
CA SER A 90 -11.16 -11.10 6.68
C SER A 90 -11.78 -12.33 7.37
N SER A 91 -11.51 -13.54 6.85
CA SER A 91 -11.98 -14.79 7.48
C SER A 91 -11.35 -15.08 8.85
N GLU A 92 -10.19 -14.49 9.16
CA GLU A 92 -9.48 -14.63 10.44
C GLU A 92 -9.76 -13.47 11.41
N GLY A 93 -10.75 -12.62 11.09
CA GLY A 93 -11.28 -11.60 11.99
C GLY A 93 -10.75 -10.18 11.77
N ALA A 94 -9.96 -9.94 10.72
CA ALA A 94 -9.54 -8.60 10.37
C ALA A 94 -10.73 -7.71 10.01
N ARG A 95 -10.84 -6.56 10.66
CA ARG A 95 -11.98 -5.65 10.52
C ARG A 95 -11.67 -4.47 9.62
N ARG A 96 -10.41 -4.04 9.57
CA ARG A 96 -9.97 -2.90 8.76
C ARG A 96 -8.87 -3.31 7.79
N LEU A 97 -9.02 -2.92 6.53
CA LEU A 97 -8.01 -3.10 5.49
C LEU A 97 -7.48 -1.73 5.05
N PHE A 98 -6.16 -1.59 5.01
CA PHE A 98 -5.46 -0.44 4.43
C PHE A 98 -4.68 -0.94 3.21
N LEU A 99 -5.20 -0.68 2.01
CA LEU A 99 -4.63 -1.16 0.76
C LEU A 99 -3.94 -0.01 0.01
N VAL A 100 -2.66 -0.19 -0.35
CA VAL A 100 -1.94 0.76 -1.20
C VAL A 100 -2.08 0.34 -2.67
N THR A 101 -2.73 1.19 -3.47
CA THR A 101 -2.83 1.04 -4.93
C THR A 101 -2.07 2.17 -5.62
N ALA A 102 -2.70 2.90 -6.53
CA ALA A 102 -2.10 3.97 -7.31
C ALA A 102 -3.15 4.93 -7.86
N ASN A 103 -2.75 6.19 -8.04
CA ASN A 103 -3.56 7.18 -8.75
C ASN A 103 -3.95 6.65 -10.14
N GLY A 104 -5.22 6.82 -10.50
CA GLY A 104 -5.76 6.37 -11.79
C GLY A 104 -6.18 4.89 -11.84
N ALA A 105 -6.14 4.16 -10.72
CA ALA A 105 -6.70 2.82 -10.62
C ALA A 105 -8.19 2.82 -11.02
N ASN A 106 -8.54 1.93 -11.96
CA ASN A 106 -9.88 1.83 -12.54
C ASN A 106 -10.02 0.48 -13.27
N ALA A 107 -10.92 -0.39 -12.81
CA ALA A 107 -11.13 -1.73 -13.39
C ALA A 107 -11.56 -1.70 -14.87
N ARG A 108 -12.08 -0.58 -15.36
CA ARG A 108 -12.49 -0.38 -16.76
C ARG A 108 -11.41 0.28 -17.62
N SER A 109 -10.22 0.54 -17.07
CA SER A 109 -9.13 1.19 -17.80
C SER A 109 -8.61 0.32 -18.94
N SER A 110 -8.27 0.92 -20.08
CA SER A 110 -7.52 0.25 -21.15
C SER A 110 -6.05 -0.01 -20.76
N VAL A 111 -5.50 0.79 -19.85
CA VAL A 111 -4.14 0.64 -19.32
C VAL A 111 -4.09 -0.53 -18.33
N PHE A 112 -3.35 -1.59 -18.66
CA PHE A 112 -3.27 -2.82 -17.87
C PHE A 112 -2.94 -2.58 -16.39
N TYR A 113 -1.94 -1.75 -16.09
CA TYR A 113 -1.55 -1.42 -14.72
C TYR A 113 -2.72 -0.85 -13.90
N ASN A 114 -3.39 0.19 -14.43
CA ASN A 114 -4.53 0.85 -13.79
C ASN A 114 -5.73 -0.10 -13.65
N ARG A 115 -5.94 -0.96 -14.66
CA ARG A 115 -6.99 -1.96 -14.66
C ARG A 115 -6.81 -2.97 -13.54
N VAL A 116 -5.65 -3.61 -13.43
CA VAL A 116 -5.35 -4.59 -12.38
C VAL A 116 -5.49 -3.96 -10.98
N LYS A 117 -5.01 -2.73 -10.79
CA LYS A 117 -5.18 -2.03 -9.50
C LYS A 117 -6.65 -1.74 -9.18
N GLY A 118 -7.44 -1.29 -10.15
CA GLY A 118 -8.87 -1.03 -9.94
C GLY A 118 -9.69 -2.31 -9.73
N GLU A 119 -9.37 -3.38 -10.45
CA GLU A 119 -9.98 -4.70 -10.23
C GLU A 119 -9.73 -5.19 -8.80
N LEU A 120 -8.50 -5.00 -8.27
CA LEU A 120 -8.20 -5.38 -6.89
C LEU A 120 -9.05 -4.56 -5.91
N GLU A 121 -9.16 -3.25 -6.11
CA GLU A 121 -9.96 -2.37 -5.27
C GLU A 121 -11.43 -2.81 -5.19
N GLU A 122 -12.04 -3.11 -6.34
CA GLU A 122 -13.41 -3.62 -6.41
C GLU A 122 -13.52 -4.97 -5.68
N ALA A 123 -12.58 -5.88 -5.91
CA ALA A 123 -12.59 -7.22 -5.32
C ALA A 123 -12.44 -7.19 -3.79
N VAL A 124 -11.52 -6.38 -3.24
CA VAL A 124 -11.33 -6.31 -1.78
C VAL A 124 -12.47 -5.59 -1.07
N SER A 125 -13.11 -4.63 -1.75
CA SER A 125 -14.26 -3.89 -1.23
C SER A 125 -15.45 -4.82 -0.96
N ALA A 126 -15.53 -5.96 -1.65
CA ALA A 126 -16.56 -6.97 -1.47
C ALA A 126 -16.25 -8.02 -0.38
N LEU A 127 -15.08 -7.97 0.28
CA LEU A 127 -14.65 -9.01 1.24
C LEU A 127 -15.23 -8.88 2.66
N GLY A 128 -16.14 -7.94 2.90
CA GLY A 128 -16.87 -7.83 4.17
C GLY A 128 -16.10 -7.20 5.34
N PHE A 129 -14.96 -6.54 5.09
CA PHE A 129 -14.32 -5.70 6.10
C PHE A 129 -15.29 -4.61 6.59
N ALA A 130 -15.23 -4.26 7.88
CA ALA A 130 -15.98 -3.14 8.42
C ALA A 130 -15.50 -1.79 7.83
N THR A 131 -14.21 -1.71 7.52
CA THR A 131 -13.60 -0.55 6.90
C THR A 131 -12.56 -0.97 5.86
N VAL A 132 -12.60 -0.38 4.67
CA VAL A 132 -11.57 -0.54 3.65
C VAL A 132 -11.06 0.83 3.25
N HIS A 133 -9.82 1.14 3.61
CA HIS A 133 -9.10 2.31 3.14
C HIS A 133 -8.26 1.92 1.92
N ILE A 134 -8.58 2.53 0.77
CA ILE A 134 -7.83 2.40 -0.48
C ILE A 134 -7.02 3.67 -0.65
N LEU A 135 -5.70 3.56 -0.63
CA LEU A 135 -4.77 4.67 -0.77
C LEU A 135 -4.24 4.70 -2.21
N ARG A 136 -4.49 5.79 -2.93
CA ARG A 136 -4.06 6.00 -4.31
C ARG A 136 -2.96 7.08 -4.38
N PRO A 137 -1.72 6.77 -3.95
CA PRO A 137 -0.62 7.70 -4.08
C PRO A 137 -0.31 7.97 -5.57
N SER A 138 0.24 9.14 -5.85
CA SER A 138 0.81 9.46 -7.15
C SER A 138 2.20 8.81 -7.31
N LEU A 139 3.14 9.47 -8.00
CA LEU A 139 4.53 9.06 -8.06
C LEU A 139 5.15 9.02 -6.65
N LEU A 140 5.53 7.82 -6.21
CA LEU A 140 6.20 7.61 -4.94
C LEU A 140 7.67 8.06 -5.00
N LEU A 141 8.06 8.92 -4.07
CA LEU A 141 9.44 9.30 -3.81
C LEU A 141 10.00 8.55 -2.60
N GLY A 142 11.32 8.37 -2.58
CA GLY A 142 12.04 7.78 -1.45
C GLY A 142 13.29 7.02 -1.89
N ALA A 143 14.22 6.84 -0.94
CA ALA A 143 15.46 6.13 -1.17
C ALA A 143 15.19 4.63 -1.37
N ARG A 144 15.25 4.16 -2.61
CA ARG A 144 15.40 2.73 -2.93
C ARG A 144 16.84 2.44 -3.32
N ASN A 145 17.34 1.27 -2.94
CA ASN A 145 18.58 0.69 -3.48
C ASN A 145 18.42 0.15 -4.92
N GLU A 146 17.29 0.42 -5.59
CA GLU A 146 17.04 -0.03 -6.96
C GLU A 146 16.57 1.15 -7.81
N SER A 147 17.41 1.52 -8.77
CA SER A 147 17.16 2.53 -9.79
C SER A 147 16.10 2.05 -10.78
N ARG A 148 14.95 2.72 -10.82
CA ARG A 148 14.03 2.63 -11.95
C ARG A 148 14.49 3.64 -13.02
N PRO A 149 14.79 3.24 -14.27
CA PRO A 149 15.29 4.16 -15.30
C PRO A 149 14.35 5.32 -15.62
N ALA A 150 13.04 5.08 -15.60
CA ALA A 150 12.02 6.12 -15.80
C ALA A 150 11.79 7.00 -14.55
N GLU A 151 12.11 6.48 -13.36
CA GLU A 151 11.90 7.17 -12.08
C GLU A 151 13.07 8.12 -11.78
N ALA A 152 14.29 7.84 -12.26
CA ALA A 152 15.43 8.76 -12.10
C ALA A 152 15.23 10.11 -12.80
N VAL A 153 14.63 10.11 -14.00
CA VAL A 153 14.34 11.34 -14.76
C VAL A 153 13.17 12.10 -14.13
N ALA A 154 12.09 11.39 -13.75
CA ALA A 154 10.94 11.99 -13.09
C ALA A 154 11.30 12.53 -11.69
N GLN A 155 12.11 11.82 -10.90
CA GLN A 155 12.61 12.27 -9.59
C GLN A 155 13.51 13.50 -9.71
N ARG A 156 14.31 13.62 -10.78
CA ARG A 156 15.18 14.77 -11.00
C ARG A 156 14.42 16.02 -11.47
N LEU A 157 13.29 15.85 -12.16
CA LEU A 157 12.43 16.95 -12.64
C LEU A 157 11.26 17.28 -11.69
N ALA A 158 10.87 16.34 -10.83
CA ALA A 158 9.81 16.47 -9.83
C ALA A 158 9.90 17.72 -8.96
N PRO A 159 11.06 18.08 -8.35
CA PRO A 159 11.14 19.27 -7.51
C PRO A 159 10.95 20.58 -8.31
N PHE A 160 11.24 20.57 -9.61
CA PHE A 160 11.06 21.73 -10.49
C PHE A 160 9.63 21.86 -11.03
N LEU A 161 8.91 20.75 -11.17
CA LEU A 161 7.52 20.71 -11.68
C LEU A 161 6.46 20.78 -10.56
N SER A 162 6.81 20.42 -9.34
CA SER A 162 5.91 20.46 -8.17
C SER A 162 5.31 21.84 -7.86
N PRO A 163 6.03 22.98 -8.03
CA PRO A 163 5.46 24.32 -7.84
C PRO A 163 4.38 24.67 -8.87
N LEU A 164 4.47 24.09 -10.08
CA LEU A 164 3.53 24.33 -11.19
C LEU A 164 2.26 23.47 -11.11
N MET A 165 2.27 22.40 -10.30
CA MET A 165 1.11 21.52 -10.10
C MET A 165 0.11 22.13 -9.11
N VAL A 166 -0.48 23.27 -9.44
CA VAL A 166 -1.57 23.93 -8.66
C VAL A 166 -2.95 23.55 -9.20
N GLY A 167 -4.00 23.73 -8.39
CA GLY A 167 -5.38 23.39 -8.76
C GLY A 167 -5.59 21.89 -9.06
N PRO A 168 -6.26 21.50 -10.16
CA PRO A 168 -6.62 20.10 -10.47
C PRO A 168 -5.41 19.18 -10.74
N LEU A 169 -4.20 19.75 -10.82
CA LEU A 169 -2.95 19.00 -10.98
C LEU A 169 -2.35 18.54 -9.64
N ARG A 170 -2.86 19.00 -8.49
CA ARG A 170 -2.33 18.64 -7.17
C ARG A 170 -2.35 17.12 -6.91
N ARG A 171 -3.35 16.39 -7.43
CA ARG A 171 -3.42 14.91 -7.39
C ARG A 171 -2.27 14.18 -8.07
N TYR A 172 -1.49 14.85 -8.93
CA TYR A 172 -0.32 14.28 -9.59
C TYR A 172 1.01 14.66 -8.92
N ARG A 173 0.97 15.49 -7.86
CA ARG A 173 2.17 15.86 -7.11
C ARG A 173 2.82 14.63 -6.52
N PRO A 174 4.13 14.39 -6.74
CA PRO A 174 4.84 13.30 -6.12
C PRO A 174 4.66 13.28 -4.61
N ILE A 175 4.65 12.08 -4.02
CA ILE A 175 4.44 11.89 -2.59
C ILE A 175 5.54 10.99 -2.03
N GLU A 176 6.15 11.42 -0.92
CA GLU A 176 7.12 10.59 -0.21
C GLU A 176 6.45 9.34 0.36
N ALA A 177 7.12 8.19 0.26
CA ALA A 177 6.60 6.96 0.84
C ALA A 177 6.37 7.07 2.36
N ALA A 178 7.20 7.86 3.05
CA ALA A 178 7.02 8.17 4.46
C ALA A 178 5.72 8.96 4.72
N ALA A 179 5.30 9.81 3.79
CA ALA A 179 4.01 10.51 3.90
C ALA A 179 2.84 9.53 3.78
N VAL A 180 2.88 8.60 2.81
CA VAL A 180 1.86 7.54 2.70
C VAL A 180 1.79 6.68 3.96
N ALA A 181 2.95 6.34 4.54
CA ALA A 181 3.03 5.62 5.80
C ALA A 181 2.36 6.38 6.97
N ARG A 182 2.67 7.66 7.14
CA ARG A 182 2.03 8.51 8.16
C ARG A 182 0.53 8.66 7.93
N ALA A 183 0.09 8.79 6.68
CA ALA A 183 -1.33 8.85 6.34
C ALA A 183 -2.07 7.56 6.74
N MET A 184 -1.46 6.38 6.57
CA MET A 184 -2.06 5.12 7.07
C MET A 184 -2.23 5.12 8.59
N VAL A 185 -1.24 5.60 9.34
CA VAL A 185 -1.34 5.72 10.81
C VAL A 185 -2.44 6.72 11.21
N ALA A 186 -2.54 7.85 10.51
CA ALA A 186 -3.60 8.84 10.74
C ALA A 186 -4.99 8.23 10.53
N LEU A 187 -5.17 7.48 9.44
CA LEU A 187 -6.44 6.81 9.14
C LEU A 187 -6.78 5.76 10.20
N ALA A 188 -5.79 5.02 10.69
CA ALA A 188 -5.98 4.00 11.72
C ALA A 188 -6.43 4.58 13.07
N ALA A 189 -6.12 5.85 13.36
CA ALA A 189 -6.61 6.58 14.52
C ALA A 189 -8.04 7.11 14.36
N GLY A 190 -8.56 7.15 13.13
CA GLY A 190 -9.93 7.56 12.83
C GLY A 190 -10.97 6.47 13.12
N SER A 191 -12.24 6.88 13.06
CA SER A 191 -13.42 6.02 13.28
C SER A 191 -14.26 5.79 12.02
N GLU A 192 -13.69 6.09 10.84
CA GLU A 192 -14.39 5.92 9.56
C GLU A 192 -14.76 4.44 9.30
N THR A 193 -15.91 4.26 8.66
CA THR A 193 -16.44 2.94 8.26
C THR A 193 -16.81 2.90 6.79
N GLY A 194 -16.96 1.68 6.27
CA GLY A 194 -17.23 1.43 4.86
C GLY A 194 -15.97 1.51 3.98
N VAL A 195 -16.19 1.60 2.66
CA VAL A 195 -15.11 1.70 1.68
C VAL A 195 -14.77 3.17 1.44
N ARG A 196 -13.50 3.53 1.62
CA ARG A 196 -12.98 4.90 1.52
C ARG A 196 -11.79 4.92 0.57
N VAL A 197 -11.90 5.67 -0.52
CA VAL A 197 -10.81 5.90 -1.46
C VAL A 197 -10.15 7.24 -1.16
N HIS A 198 -8.85 7.21 -0.91
CA HIS A 198 -8.02 8.37 -0.58
C HIS A 198 -7.07 8.67 -1.72
N GLU A 199 -7.41 9.70 -2.49
CA GLU A 199 -6.55 10.22 -3.55
C GLU A 199 -5.33 10.96 -2.96
N ASN A 200 -4.30 11.14 -3.78
CA ASN A 200 -2.99 11.66 -3.37
C ASN A 200 -3.04 12.95 -2.51
N GLU A 201 -3.94 13.89 -2.82
CA GLU A 201 -4.08 15.14 -2.07
C GLU A 201 -4.47 14.89 -0.60
N ARG A 202 -5.43 13.98 -0.39
CA ARG A 202 -5.88 13.61 0.95
C ARG A 202 -4.78 12.91 1.73
N LEU A 203 -3.96 12.10 1.05
CA LEU A 203 -2.81 11.44 1.68
C LEU A 203 -1.78 12.46 2.19
N LEU A 204 -1.52 13.53 1.44
CA LEU A 204 -0.64 14.62 1.86
C LEU A 204 -1.21 15.33 3.11
N GLU A 205 -2.49 15.69 3.09
CA GLU A 205 -3.15 16.33 4.24
C GLU A 205 -3.08 15.48 5.51
N LEU A 206 -3.36 14.18 5.39
CA LEU A 206 -3.28 13.23 6.50
C LEU A 206 -1.84 13.09 7.02
N ALA A 207 -0.87 13.04 6.11
CA ALA A 207 0.54 12.92 6.47
C ALA A 207 1.08 14.13 7.24
N ASP A 208 0.54 15.33 6.99
CA ASP A 208 0.91 16.57 7.68
C ASP A 208 0.24 16.70 9.06
N SER A 209 -0.86 15.97 9.29
CA SER A 209 -1.56 15.93 10.57
C SER A 209 -0.85 15.09 11.64
N VAL A 210 0.02 14.18 11.21
CA VAL A 210 0.86 13.33 12.06
C VAL A 210 2.27 13.90 12.01
N ARG A 211 2.59 14.80 12.96
CA ARG A 211 3.95 15.34 13.14
C ARG A 211 4.73 14.54 14.16
#